data_AF-A0A934C904-F1
#
_entry.id   AF-A0A934C904-F1
#
_cell.length_a   1.000
_cell.length_b   1.000
_cell.length_c   1.000
_cell.angle_alpha   90.00
_cell.angle_beta   90.00
_cell.angle_gamma   90.00
#
_symmetry.space_group_name_H-M   'P 1'
#
loop_
_entity.id
_entity.type
_entity.pdbx_description
1 polymer ?
#
loop_
_entity_poly.entity_id
_entity_poly.type
_entity_poly.pdbx_seq_one_letter_code
_entity_poly.pdbx_strand_id
1 'polypeptide(L)' 'MDQNEILPAPPQPEYITACGGKIKDPSKYPSAEYHGERIYFCTQACLDVFLLNPDPFMAGEIEHPLD' A
#
# COMPACT_ATOMS: atom_id res chain seq x y z
N MET A 1 -3.42 -9.78 -29.10
CA MET A 1 -3.97 -8.44 -28.94
C MET A 1 -3.95 -8.11 -27.47
N ASP A 2 -3.01 -7.25 -27.15
CA ASP A 2 -2.68 -6.69 -25.86
C ASP A 2 -3.92 -6.05 -25.23
N GLN A 3 -4.33 -6.58 -24.09
CA GLN A 3 -5.10 -5.80 -23.11
C GLN A 3 -4.33 -5.90 -21.80
N ASN A 4 -3.14 -5.31 -21.82
CA ASN A 4 -2.54 -4.76 -20.62
C ASN A 4 -3.55 -3.74 -20.10
N GLU A 5 -4.43 -4.19 -19.20
CA GLU A 5 -5.45 -3.38 -18.54
C GLU A 5 -4.73 -2.39 -17.63
N ILE A 6 -4.21 -1.33 -18.24
CA ILE A 6 -3.73 -0.14 -17.56
C ILE A 6 -5.02 0.53 -17.09
N LEU A 7 -5.52 0.09 -15.93
CA LEU A 7 -6.65 0.72 -15.26
C LEU A 7 -6.35 2.22 -15.19
N PRO A 8 -7.20 3.10 -15.76
CA PRO A 8 -6.98 4.53 -15.70
C PRO A 8 -6.92 4.89 -14.21
N ALA A 9 -5.77 5.41 -13.78
CA ALA A 9 -5.57 5.85 -12.40
C ALA A 9 -6.75 6.76 -12.02
N PRO A 10 -7.57 6.40 -11.01
CA PRO A 10 -8.71 7.21 -10.62
C PRO A 10 -8.22 8.63 -10.26
N PRO A 11 -9.06 9.66 -10.47
CA PRO A 11 -8.67 11.06 -10.30
C PRO A 11 -8.15 11.29 -8.88
N GLN A 12 -6.82 11.38 -8.74
CA GLN A 12 -6.05 11.30 -7.49
C GLN A 12 -6.73 11.96 -6.27
N PRO A 13 -7.41 11.18 -5.40
CA PRO A 13 -7.37 11.50 -3.99
C PRO A 13 -5.94 11.21 -3.50
N GLU A 14 -5.47 11.96 -2.52
CA GLU A 14 -4.13 11.78 -1.95
C GLU A 14 -3.96 10.31 -1.49
N TYR A 15 -3.12 9.52 -2.16
CA TYR A 15 -2.94 8.11 -1.83
C TYR A 15 -2.12 8.00 -0.54
N ILE A 16 -2.76 7.52 0.52
CA ILE A 16 -2.15 7.31 1.83
C ILE A 16 -1.65 5.86 1.90
N THR A 17 -0.37 5.68 2.23
CA THR A 17 0.21 4.38 2.55
C THR A 17 -0.22 3.95 3.93
N ALA A 18 -0.07 2.66 4.22
CA ALA A 18 -0.43 2.10 5.52
C ALA A 18 0.32 2.71 6.72
N CYS A 19 1.45 3.40 6.49
CA CYS A 19 2.19 4.18 7.50
C CYS A 19 1.65 5.63 7.65
N GLY A 20 0.64 6.03 6.89
CA GLY A 20 0.18 7.43 6.81
C GLY A 20 0.98 8.30 5.83
N GLY A 21 1.90 7.72 5.06
CA GLY A 21 2.71 8.44 4.07
C GLY A 21 1.90 8.77 2.82
N LYS A 22 2.08 9.95 2.25
CA LYS A 22 1.40 10.35 1.00
C LYS A 22 2.27 9.99 -0.20
N ILE A 23 1.76 9.19 -1.13
CA ILE A 23 2.46 8.84 -2.37
C ILE A 23 1.76 9.45 -3.58
N LYS A 24 2.56 9.82 -4.59
CA LYS A 24 2.05 10.39 -5.84
C LYS A 24 1.65 9.31 -6.84
N ASP A 25 2.30 8.15 -6.80
CA ASP A 25 2.23 7.14 -7.86
C ASP A 25 2.08 5.73 -7.25
N PRO A 26 0.86 5.29 -6.93
CA PRO A 26 0.62 4.01 -6.25
C PRO A 26 1.15 2.78 -7.00
N SER A 27 1.25 2.86 -8.33
CA SER A 27 1.73 1.76 -9.18
C SER A 27 3.21 1.43 -8.99
N LYS A 28 4.00 2.37 -8.46
CA LYS A 28 5.43 2.16 -8.16
C LYS A 28 5.67 1.51 -6.80
N TYR A 29 4.63 1.37 -5.99
CA TYR A 29 4.73 0.90 -4.62
C TYR A 29 4.03 -0.45 -4.47
N PRO A 30 4.53 -1.33 -3.59
CA PRO A 30 3.81 -2.55 -3.25
C PRO A 30 2.42 -2.23 -2.70
N SER A 31 1.43 -3.02 -3.09
CA SER A 31 0.06 -2.93 -2.56
C SER A 31 -0.50 -4.30 -2.26
N ALA A 32 -1.38 -4.38 -1.26
CA ALA A 32 -2.10 -5.58 -0.88
C ALA A 32 -3.59 -5.30 -0.73
N GLU A 33 -4.40 -6.34 -0.82
CA GLU A 33 -5.83 -6.25 -0.54
C GLU A 33 -6.06 -6.59 0.94
N TYR A 34 -6.76 -5.71 1.65
CA TYR A 34 -7.12 -5.86 3.05
C TYR A 34 -8.56 -5.46 3.24
N HIS A 35 -9.40 -6.36 3.76
CA HIS A 35 -10.83 -6.09 3.98
C HIS A 35 -11.58 -5.62 2.70
N GLY A 36 -11.09 -6.00 1.52
CA GLY A 36 -11.62 -5.54 0.23
C GLY A 36 -11.14 -4.14 -0.20
N GLU A 37 -10.25 -3.53 0.56
CA GLU A 37 -9.60 -2.25 0.25
C GLU A 37 -8.15 -2.50 -0.20
N ARG A 38 -7.70 -1.74 -1.21
CA ARG A 38 -6.31 -1.81 -1.65
C ARG A 38 -5.46 -0.86 -0.83
N ILE A 39 -4.48 -1.41 -0.14
CA ILE A 39 -3.58 -0.71 0.77
C ILE A 39 -2.20 -0.62 0.14
N TYR A 40 -1.59 0.57 0.19
CA TYR A 40 -0.29 0.85 -0.41
C TYR A 40 0.81 0.89 0.66
N PHE A 41 2.00 0.41 0.31
CA PHE A 41 3.13 0.29 1.23
C PHE A 41 4.36 1.00 0.67
N CYS A 42 5.14 1.63 1.54
CA CYS A 42 6.32 2.39 1.16
C CYS A 42 7.43 1.47 0.61
N THR A 43 7.56 0.27 1.18
CA THR A 43 8.61 -0.70 0.88
C THR A 43 8.08 -2.13 0.93
N GLN A 44 8.84 -3.07 0.37
CA GLN A 44 8.54 -4.50 0.47
C GLN A 44 8.52 -4.98 1.94
N ALA A 45 9.38 -4.41 2.80
CA ALA A 45 9.43 -4.75 4.21
C ALA A 45 8.13 -4.39 4.94
N CYS A 46 7.54 -3.22 4.66
CA CYS A 46 6.23 -2.86 5.19
C CYS A 46 5.14 -3.86 4.77
N LEU A 47 5.16 -4.32 3.51
CA LEU A 47 4.23 -5.34 3.04
C LEU A 47 4.41 -6.67 3.81
N ASP A 48 5.65 -7.09 4.05
CA ASP A 48 5.94 -8.34 4.75
C ASP A 48 5.44 -8.32 6.22
N VAL A 49 5.72 -7.23 6.94
CA VAL A 49 5.21 -7.02 8.31
C VAL A 49 3.68 -6.98 8.32
N PHE A 50 3.08 -6.32 7.34
CA PHE A 50 1.63 -6.25 7.17
C PHE A 50 1.02 -7.64 6.92
N LEU A 51 1.61 -8.47 6.06
CA LEU A 51 1.14 -9.84 5.82
C LEU A 51 1.24 -10.71 7.07
N LEU A 52 2.20 -10.43 7.94
CA LEU A 52 2.38 -11.13 9.21
C LEU A 52 1.32 -10.71 10.24
N ASN A 53 1.09 -9.40 10.39
CA ASN A 53 0.14 -8.84 11.34
C ASN A 53 -0.51 -7.55 10.79
N PRO A 54 -1.62 -7.65 10.03
CA PRO A 54 -2.19 -6.48 9.36
C PRO A 54 -2.95 -5.55 10.31
N ASP A 55 -3.64 -6.09 11.31
CA ASP A 55 -4.36 -5.33 12.34
C ASP A 55 -3.47 -4.32 13.08
N PRO A 56 -2.40 -4.75 13.78
CA PRO A 56 -1.56 -3.80 14.50
C PRO A 56 -0.76 -2.90 13.53
N PHE A 57 -0.52 -3.35 12.29
CA PHE A 57 0.14 -2.52 11.28
C PHE A 57 -0.75 -1.34 10.91
N MET A 58 -2.03 -1.60 10.62
CA MET A 58 -3.01 -0.54 10.32
C MET A 58 -3.28 0.37 11.51
N ALA A 59 -3.22 -0.15 12.73
CA ALA A 59 -3.31 0.65 13.94
C ALA A 59 -2.10 1.58 14.15
N GLY A 60 -1.02 1.43 13.37
CA GLY A 60 0.23 2.15 13.56
C GLY A 60 0.97 1.73 14.83
N GLU A 61 0.69 0.52 15.32
CA GLU A 61 1.20 0.00 16.60
C GLU A 61 2.49 -0.83 16.42
N ILE A 62 2.84 -1.17 15.18
CA ILE A 62 4.07 -1.91 14.86
C ILE A 62 5.17 -0.96 14.40
N GLU A 63 6.34 -1.03 15.04
CA GLU A 63 7.58 -0.49 14.49
C GLU A 63 7.99 -1.33 13.27
N HIS A 64 7.75 -0.79 12.07
CA HIS A 64 8.35 -1.33 10.86
C HIS A 64 9.74 -0.71 10.66
N PRO A 65 10.74 -1.49 10.18
CA PRO A 65 12.07 -0.96 9.91
C PRO A 65 11.96 0.20 8.91
N LEU A 66 12.48 1.37 9.29
CA LEU A 66 12.54 2.56 8.45
C LEU A 66 13.82 2.59 7.58
N ASP A 67 14.59 1.51 7.59
CA ASP A 67 15.93 1.40 6.96
C ASP A 67 15.85 1.02 5.48
#